data_AF-G7JU20-F1
#
_entry.id   AF-G7JU20-F1
#
_cell.length_a   1.000
_cell.length_b   1.000
_cell.length_c   1.000
_cell.angle_alpha   90.00
_cell.angle_beta   90.00
_cell.angle_gamma   90.00
#
_symmetry.space_group_name_H-M   'P 1'
#
loop_
_entity.id
_entity.type
_entity.pdbx_description
1 polymer ?
#
loop_
_entity_poly.entity_id
_entity_poly.type
_entity_poly.pdbx_seq_one_letter_code
_entity_poly.pdbx_strand_id
1 'polypeptide(L)'
;MIEDFWQREAASLRQQLQHLNDSQRQLMGQELSGLDLNELQHLESQLEMSLKSIRTRKGLIFSDEINELLKKGSLSSQENEDLHKKIDLIGEKNAELEKVIGVRRREYATSNASHSTISYGHDMHDESISLQLRQPQPRQ
;
A
#
# COMPACT_ATOMS: atom_id res chain seq x y z
N MET A 1 45.01 20.15 -44.11
CA MET A 1 45.52 20.29 -42.72
C MET A 1 44.42 20.14 -41.67
N ILE A 2 43.36 20.96 -41.68
CA ILE A 2 42.22 20.80 -40.74
C ILE A 2 41.32 19.62 -41.14
N GLU A 3 41.09 19.41 -42.43
CA GLU A 3 40.30 18.28 -42.94
C GLU A 3 40.94 16.93 -42.62
N ASP A 4 42.27 16.82 -42.78
CA ASP A 4 43.03 15.61 -42.42
C ASP A 4 42.96 15.30 -40.91
N PHE A 5 42.91 16.33 -40.07
CA PHE A 5 42.75 16.19 -38.63
C PHE A 5 41.38 15.59 -38.29
N TRP A 6 40.30 16.16 -38.82
CA TRP A 6 38.95 15.66 -38.57
C TRP A 6 38.70 14.27 -39.16
N GLN A 7 39.31 13.94 -40.29
CA GLN A 7 39.26 12.59 -40.84
C GLN A 7 39.95 11.57 -39.94
N ARG A 8 41.13 11.89 -39.39
CA ARG A 8 41.83 11.04 -38.42
C ARG A 8 41.03 10.87 -37.12
N GLU A 9 40.47 11.96 -36.61
CA GLU A 9 39.64 11.94 -35.40
C GLU A 9 38.39 11.07 -35.59
N ALA A 10 37.67 11.26 -36.71
CA ALA A 10 36.51 10.45 -37.04
C ALA A 10 36.85 8.97 -37.22
N ALA A 11 38.00 8.64 -37.82
CA ALA A 11 38.48 7.27 -37.94
C ALA A 11 38.78 6.66 -36.56
N SER A 12 39.44 7.40 -35.67
CA SER A 12 39.73 6.95 -34.30
C SER A 12 38.45 6.66 -33.52
N LEU A 13 37.47 7.58 -33.56
CA LEU A 13 36.19 7.40 -32.88
C LEU A 13 35.41 6.19 -33.43
N ARG A 14 35.42 5.97 -34.74
CA ARG A 14 34.81 4.78 -35.35
C ARG A 14 35.45 3.49 -34.87
N GLN A 15 36.79 3.48 -34.75
CA GLN A 15 37.51 2.32 -34.23
C GLN A 15 37.18 2.06 -32.76
N GLN A 16 37.12 3.10 -31.93
CA GLN A 16 36.71 2.97 -30.52
C GLN A 16 35.28 2.44 -30.38
N LEU A 17 34.35 2.94 -31.18
CA LEU A 17 32.97 2.46 -31.22
C LEU A 17 32.91 0.98 -31.61
N GLN A 18 33.65 0.58 -32.64
CA GLN A 18 33.69 -0.80 -33.10
C GLN A 18 34.22 -1.72 -31.99
N HIS A 19 35.34 -1.36 -31.38
CA HIS A 19 35.92 -2.13 -30.28
C HIS A 19 34.96 -2.26 -29.09
N LEU A 20 34.24 -1.19 -28.74
CA LEU A 20 33.24 -1.23 -27.68
C LEU A 20 32.08 -2.18 -28.03
N ASN A 21 31.58 -2.14 -29.26
CA ASN A 21 30.50 -3.00 -29.72
C ASN A 21 30.93 -4.47 -29.76
N ASP A 22 32.15 -4.75 -30.19
CA ASP A 22 32.73 -6.10 -30.21
C ASP A 22 32.88 -6.64 -28.79
N SER A 23 33.40 -5.83 -27.87
CA SER A 23 33.49 -6.17 -26.45
C SER A 23 32.10 -6.43 -25.84
N GLN A 24 31.08 -5.64 -26.18
CA GLN A 24 29.71 -5.88 -25.73
C GLN A 24 29.18 -7.23 -26.22
N ARG A 25 29.38 -7.57 -27.50
CA ARG A 25 28.97 -8.87 -28.04
C ARG A 25 29.66 -10.02 -27.33
N GLN A 26 30.97 -9.91 -27.08
CA GLN A 26 31.74 -10.90 -26.32
C GLN A 26 31.23 -11.05 -24.89
N LEU A 27 30.96 -9.95 -24.17
CA LEU A 27 30.34 -9.97 -22.83
C LEU A 27 28.96 -10.64 -22.83
N MET A 28 28.25 -10.61 -23.96
CA MET A 28 26.99 -11.35 -24.15
C MET A 28 27.18 -12.80 -24.64
N GLY A 29 28.41 -13.29 -24.71
CA GLY A 29 28.73 -14.65 -25.15
C GLY A 29 28.67 -14.86 -26.67
N GLN A 30 28.72 -13.78 -27.45
CA GLN A 30 28.66 -13.83 -28.92
C GLN A 30 30.06 -13.66 -29.52
N GLU A 31 30.29 -14.25 -30.70
CA GLU A 31 31.54 -14.07 -31.49
C GLU A 31 32.85 -14.36 -30.71
N LEU A 32 32.84 -15.39 -29.85
CA LEU A 32 33.97 -15.75 -28.99
C LEU A 32 35.11 -16.48 -29.72
N SER A 33 34.90 -16.90 -30.97
CA SER A 33 35.88 -17.70 -31.74
C SER A 33 37.20 -16.97 -32.04
N GLY A 34 37.24 -15.65 -31.86
CA GLY A 34 38.44 -14.84 -32.02
C GLY A 34 39.27 -14.65 -30.75
N LEU A 35 38.80 -15.16 -29.61
CA LEU A 35 39.49 -15.04 -28.32
C LEU A 35 40.36 -16.27 -28.05
N ASP A 36 41.53 -16.03 -27.45
CA ASP A 36 42.34 -17.11 -26.91
C ASP A 36 41.83 -17.61 -25.55
N LEU A 37 42.44 -18.67 -25.02
CA LEU A 37 42.06 -19.28 -23.75
C LEU A 37 42.16 -18.28 -22.57
N ASN A 38 43.21 -17.45 -22.54
CA ASN A 38 43.45 -16.51 -21.45
C ASN A 38 42.42 -15.37 -21.49
N GLU A 39 42.12 -14.87 -22.69
CA GLU A 39 41.10 -13.85 -22.90
C GLU A 39 39.70 -14.37 -22.53
N LEU A 40 39.40 -15.62 -22.88
CA LEU A 40 38.13 -16.25 -22.51
C LEU A 40 38.02 -16.44 -20.98
N GLN A 41 39.10 -16.87 -20.33
CA GLN A 41 39.14 -17.00 -18.86
C GLN A 41 39.00 -15.63 -18.17
N HIS A 42 39.60 -14.58 -18.73
CA HIS A 42 39.45 -13.23 -18.20
C HIS A 42 38.01 -12.74 -18.32
N LEU A 43 37.38 -12.96 -19.48
CA LEU A 43 35.99 -12.62 -19.74
C LEU A 43 35.04 -13.35 -18.78
N GLU A 44 35.25 -14.65 -18.58
CA GLU A 44 34.47 -15.45 -17.63
C GLU A 44 34.60 -14.91 -16.21
N SER A 45 35.83 -14.64 -15.76
CA SER A 45 36.08 -14.08 -14.42
C SER A 45 35.41 -12.72 -14.23
N GLN A 46 35.46 -11.85 -15.24
CA GLN A 46 34.79 -10.54 -15.22
C GLN A 46 33.26 -10.68 -15.12
N LEU A 47 32.66 -11.59 -15.89
CA LEU A 47 31.24 -11.88 -15.86
C LEU A 47 30.81 -12.49 -14.51
N GLU A 48 31.59 -13.42 -13.98
CA GLU A 48 31.32 -14.04 -12.68
C GLU A 48 31.34 -13.00 -11.55
N MET A 49 32.40 -12.19 -11.49
CA MET A 49 32.54 -11.14 -10.48
C MET A 49 31.41 -10.11 -10.56
N SER A 50 31.08 -9.63 -11.75
CA SER A 50 30.01 -8.65 -11.95
C SER A 50 28.64 -9.23 -11.60
N LEU A 51 28.35 -10.47 -12.02
CA LEU A 51 27.11 -11.17 -11.70
C LEU A 51 26.97 -11.40 -10.19
N LYS A 52 28.04 -11.81 -9.52
CA LYS A 52 28.07 -11.95 -8.05
C LYS A 52 27.75 -10.63 -7.37
N SER A 53 28.41 -9.54 -7.77
CA SER A 53 28.16 -8.20 -7.24
C SER A 53 26.70 -7.76 -7.42
N ILE A 54 26.14 -7.96 -8.63
CA ILE A 54 24.73 -7.65 -8.92
C ILE A 54 23.79 -8.47 -8.03
N ARG A 55 24.03 -9.78 -7.91
CA ARG A 55 23.21 -10.67 -7.06
C ARG A 55 23.27 -10.27 -5.60
N THR A 56 24.46 -9.99 -5.06
CA THR A 56 24.63 -9.52 -3.69
C THR A 56 23.88 -8.21 -3.46
N ARG A 57 24.04 -7.22 -4.35
CA ARG A 57 23.34 -5.94 -4.23
C ARG A 57 21.82 -6.10 -4.29
N LYS A 58 21.31 -6.89 -5.23
CA LYS A 58 19.87 -7.20 -5.31
C LYS A 58 19.37 -7.89 -4.04
N GLY A 59 20.14 -8.83 -3.51
CA GLY A 59 19.82 -9.51 -2.25
C GLY A 59 19.71 -8.55 -1.06
N LEU A 60 20.64 -7.60 -0.93
CA LEU A 60 20.58 -6.56 0.11
C LEU A 60 19.31 -5.70 -0.04
N ILE A 61 19.06 -5.18 -1.24
CA ILE A 61 17.89 -4.33 -1.51
C ILE A 61 16.58 -5.07 -1.19
N PHE A 62 16.44 -6.32 -1.64
CA PHE A 62 15.24 -7.10 -1.37
C PHE A 62 15.09 -7.45 0.11
N SER A 63 16.18 -7.75 0.81
CA SER A 63 16.12 -7.99 2.24
C SER A 63 15.65 -6.74 2.99
N ASP A 64 16.16 -5.57 2.63
CA ASP A 64 15.76 -4.30 3.23
C ASP A 64 14.28 -4.00 2.96
N GLU A 65 13.83 -4.20 1.71
CA GLU A 65 12.43 -4.00 1.31
C GLU A 65 11.48 -4.96 2.04
N ILE A 66 11.85 -6.24 2.17
CA ILE A 66 11.08 -7.22 2.94
C ILE A 66 10.97 -6.79 4.40
N ASN A 67 12.06 -6.37 5.03
CA ASN A 67 12.07 -5.94 6.43
C ASN A 67 11.17 -4.71 6.65
N GLU A 68 11.25 -3.72 5.77
CA GLU A 68 10.41 -2.53 5.83
C GLU A 68 8.92 -2.87 5.66
N LEU A 69 8.59 -3.75 4.71
CA LEU A 69 7.21 -4.21 4.51
C LEU A 69 6.67 -4.99 5.71
N LEU A 70 7.48 -5.89 6.30
CA LEU A 70 7.10 -6.63 7.50
C LEU A 70 6.84 -5.69 8.68
N LYS A 71 7.72 -4.69 8.89
CA LYS A 71 7.54 -3.67 9.92
C LYS A 71 6.25 -2.87 9.72
N LYS A 72 6.01 -2.42 8.49
CA LYS A 72 4.77 -1.69 8.15
C LYS A 72 3.53 -2.54 8.37
N GLY A 73 3.57 -3.81 7.96
CA GLY A 73 2.49 -4.76 8.19
C GLY A 73 2.19 -4.97 9.67
N SER A 74 3.23 -5.14 10.49
CA SER A 74 3.10 -5.28 11.94
C SER A 74 2.48 -4.03 12.59
N LEU A 75 2.95 -2.83 12.24
CA LEU A 75 2.41 -1.57 12.76
C LEU A 75 0.94 -1.39 12.36
N SER A 76 0.60 -1.66 11.10
CA SER A 76 -0.79 -1.57 10.63
C SER A 76 -1.70 -2.58 11.30
N SER A 77 -1.22 -3.80 11.56
CA SER A 77 -1.98 -4.82 12.28
C SER A 77 -2.25 -4.38 13.72
N GLN A 78 -1.24 -3.81 14.39
CA GLN A 78 -1.38 -3.31 15.76
C GLN A 78 -2.39 -2.17 15.84
N GLU A 79 -2.30 -1.21 14.92
CA GLU A 79 -3.25 -0.09 14.87
C GLU A 79 -4.68 -0.58 14.63
N ASN A 80 -4.85 -1.55 13.72
CA ASN A 80 -6.16 -2.12 13.44
C ASN A 80 -6.74 -2.84 14.67
N GLU A 81 -5.93 -3.59 15.41
CA GLU A 81 -6.35 -4.23 16.66
C GLU A 81 -6.78 -3.20 17.71
N ASP A 82 -6.02 -2.11 17.86
CA ASP A 82 -6.35 -1.04 18.79
C ASP A 82 -7.64 -0.30 18.40
N LEU A 83 -7.88 -0.12 17.10
CA LEU A 83 -9.13 0.46 16.59
C LEU A 83 -10.32 -0.46 16.85
N HIS A 84 -10.17 -1.77 16.63
CA HIS A 84 -11.22 -2.74 16.96
C HIS A 84 -11.60 -2.69 18.44
N LYS A 85 -10.60 -2.70 19.34
CA LYS A 85 -10.85 -2.55 20.80
C LYS A 85 -11.61 -1.26 21.15
N LYS A 86 -11.28 -0.15 20.48
CA LYS A 86 -12.00 1.13 20.68
C LYS A 86 -13.45 1.04 20.19
N ILE A 87 -13.69 0.41 19.04
CA ILE A 87 -15.04 0.20 18.51
C ILE A 87 -15.87 -0.64 19.49
N ASP A 88 -15.30 -1.73 20.00
CA ASP A 88 -15.97 -2.60 20.97
C ASP A 88 -16.36 -1.82 22.23
N LEU A 89 -15.42 -1.04 22.80
CA LEU A 89 -15.69 -0.21 23.98
C LEU A 89 -16.77 0.85 23.75
N ILE A 90 -16.79 1.49 22.57
CA ILE A 90 -17.84 2.45 22.21
C ILE A 90 -19.18 1.71 22.08
N GLY A 91 -19.19 0.52 21.47
CA GLY A 91 -20.38 -0.33 21.37
C GLY A 91 -20.98 -0.66 22.74
N GLU A 92 -20.14 -1.07 23.70
CA GLU A 92 -20.56 -1.34 25.09
C GLU A 92 -21.14 -0.10 25.76
N LYS A 93 -20.46 1.05 25.66
CA LYS A 93 -20.94 2.32 26.23
C LYS A 93 -22.25 2.77 25.63
N ASN A 94 -22.41 2.63 24.31
CA ASN A 94 -23.64 2.98 23.62
C ASN A 94 -24.80 2.07 24.06
N ALA A 95 -24.56 0.77 24.23
CA ALA A 95 -25.56 -0.16 24.73
C ALA A 95 -26.03 0.20 26.17
N GLU A 96 -25.09 0.60 27.04
CA GLU A 96 -25.44 1.05 28.40
C GLU A 96 -26.23 2.36 28.37
N LEU A 97 -25.85 3.32 27.52
CA LEU A 97 -26.60 4.57 27.35
C LEU A 97 -28.03 4.33 26.88
N GLU A 98 -28.24 3.45 25.90
CA GLU A 98 -29.58 3.05 25.43
C GLU A 98 -30.43 2.45 26.55
N LYS A 99 -29.82 1.63 27.42
CA LYS A 99 -30.50 1.09 28.60
C LYS A 99 -30.90 2.20 29.58
N VAL A 100 -30.02 3.16 29.87
CA VAL A 100 -30.33 4.30 30.76
C VAL A 100 -31.46 5.16 30.19
N ILE A 101 -31.43 5.46 28.88
CA ILE A 101 -32.50 6.19 28.19
C ILE A 101 -33.82 5.41 28.29
N GLY A 102 -33.79 4.10 28.10
CA GLY A 102 -34.96 3.22 28.24
C GLY A 102 -35.54 3.20 29.66
N VAL A 103 -34.70 3.21 30.70
CA VAL A 103 -35.13 3.33 32.11
C VAL A 103 -35.79 4.68 32.36
N ARG A 104 -35.15 5.77 31.96
CA ARG A 104 -35.66 7.12 32.16
C ARG A 104 -36.98 7.36 31.41
N ARG A 105 -37.15 6.80 30.20
CA ARG A 105 -38.41 6.84 29.46
C ARG A 105 -39.55 6.16 30.23
N ARG A 106 -39.28 5.05 30.92
CA ARG A 106 -40.26 4.37 31.79
C ARG A 106 -40.61 5.19 33.03
N GLU A 107 -39.63 5.84 33.66
CA GLU A 107 -39.85 6.70 34.83
C GLU A 107 -40.70 7.94 34.50
N TYR A 108 -40.53 8.54 33.32
CA TYR A 108 -41.40 9.62 32.85
C TYR A 108 -42.83 9.11 32.57
N ALA A 109 -42.97 7.91 32.00
CA ALA A 109 -44.30 7.32 31.76
C ALA A 109 -45.06 7.03 33.07
N THR A 110 -44.39 6.55 34.12
CA THR A 110 -45.01 6.28 35.42
C THR A 110 -45.28 7.54 36.25
N SER A 111 -44.42 8.56 36.14
CA SER A 111 -44.63 9.86 36.79
C SER A 111 -45.84 10.60 36.20
N ASN A 112 -46.05 10.50 34.89
CA ASN A 112 -47.22 11.06 34.20
C ASN A 112 -48.51 10.28 34.52
N ALA A 113 -48.43 8.97 34.76
CA ALA A 113 -49.56 8.18 35.25
C ALA A 113 -49.96 8.53 36.69
N SER A 114 -49.05 9.15 37.46
CA SER A 114 -49.26 9.53 38.87
C SER A 114 -49.74 10.99 39.05
N HIS A 115 -49.63 11.84 38.02
CA HIS A 115 -50.23 13.18 37.97
C HIS A 115 -51.57 13.13 37.21
N SER A 116 -52.63 12.86 37.96
CA SER A 116 -54.05 12.77 37.61
C SER A 116 -54.55 13.62 36.42
N THR A 117 -55.46 13.06 35.62
CA THR A 117 -56.59 13.83 35.09
C THR A 117 -57.90 13.19 35.51
N ILE A 118 -58.58 13.85 36.45
CA ILE A 118 -60.04 13.78 36.57
C ILE A 118 -60.61 13.95 35.17
N SER A 119 -61.40 12.97 34.76
CA SER A 119 -62.12 12.92 33.49
C SER A 119 -62.98 14.17 33.31
N TYR A 120 -62.60 15.00 32.36
CA TYR A 120 -63.53 15.84 31.60
C TYR A 120 -63.26 15.56 30.14
N GLY A 121 -64.24 14.94 29.47
CA GLY A 121 -64.11 14.44 28.11
C GLY A 121 -63.71 15.53 27.12
N HIS A 122 -62.60 15.30 26.42
CA HIS A 122 -62.36 15.88 25.11
C HIS A 122 -61.59 14.88 24.26
N ASP A 123 -62.28 14.38 23.24
CA ASP A 123 -61.79 13.51 22.19
C ASP A 123 -60.71 14.25 21.39
N MET A 124 -59.47 13.78 21.44
CA MET A 124 -58.37 14.26 20.59
C MET A 124 -57.58 13.04 20.11
N HIS A 125 -57.75 12.74 18.83
CA HIS A 125 -57.18 11.63 18.09
C HIS A 125 -55.68 11.41 18.34
N ASP A 126 -55.33 10.16 18.63
CA ASP A 126 -53.97 9.61 18.58
C ASP A 126 -53.56 9.42 17.11
N GLU A 127 -53.04 10.47 16.48
CA GLU A 127 -52.25 10.34 15.26
C GLU A 127 -50.77 10.30 15.61
N SER A 128 -50.29 9.09 15.90
CA SER A 128 -48.87 8.77 15.96
C SER A 128 -48.21 9.02 14.58
N ILE A 129 -47.51 10.15 14.44
CA ILE A 129 -46.78 10.50 13.22
C ILE A 129 -45.60 9.52 13.04
N SER A 130 -45.73 8.61 12.09
CA SER A 130 -44.68 7.67 11.71
C SER A 130 -43.71 8.34 10.73
N LEU A 131 -42.59 8.86 11.25
CA LEU A 131 -41.49 9.39 10.42
C LEU A 131 -40.66 8.24 9.84
N GLN A 132 -40.96 7.83 8.60
CA GLN A 132 -40.14 6.88 7.86
C GLN A 132 -38.86 7.55 7.34
N LEU A 133 -37.69 7.15 7.87
CA LEU A 133 -36.40 7.53 7.29
C LEU A 133 -36.21 6.85 5.93
N ARG A 134 -36.19 7.67 4.87
CA ARG A 134 -35.86 7.22 3.51
C ARG A 134 -34.37 6.90 3.43
N GLN A 135 -34.01 5.64 3.17
CA GLN A 135 -32.61 5.26 2.96
C GLN A 135 -32.07 5.81 1.62
N PRO A 136 -30.77 6.17 1.54
CA PRO A 136 -30.18 6.68 0.30
C PRO A 136 -30.03 5.57 -0.74
N GLN A 137 -30.54 5.82 -1.95
CA GLN A 137 -30.38 4.90 -3.08
C GLN A 137 -28.96 4.96 -3.63
N PRO A 138 -28.34 3.81 -4.01
CA PRO A 138 -27.02 3.78 -4.59
C PRO A 138 -27.04 4.43 -5.98
N ARG A 139 -26.07 5.30 -6.24
CA ARG A 139 -25.84 5.90 -7.57
C ARG A 139 -25.19 4.84 -8.46
N GLN A 140 -25.80 4.58 -9.62
CA GLN A 140 -25.16 3.90 -10.75
C GLN A 140 -24.18 4.85 -11.44
#